data_AF-A0AAN8XD02-F1
#
_entry.id   AF-A0AAN8XD02-F1
#
_cell.length_a   1.000
_cell.length_b   1.000
_cell.length_c   1.000
_cell.angle_alpha   90.00
_cell.angle_beta   90.00
_cell.angle_gamma   90.00
#
_symmetry.space_group_name_H-M   'P 1'
#
loop_
_entity.id
_entity.type
_entity.pdbx_description
1 polymer ?
#
loop_
_entity_poly.entity_id
_entity_poly.type
_entity_poly.pdbx_seq_one_letter_code
_entity_poly.pdbx_strand_id
1 'polypeptide(L)'
;MTTFSNVSITFAFWLRGQYLALARGLEIEFSAGAERLIRGYYVGARRLRGDCVQGAAVPVTAIHTLTQVASSHARLALRNIVEPWDAAAAILLCEEGLASHFGYSLFQMPPTPHLSASDDLHGLVGRKNDERMMKFLKQLEDFIEVYTGDISV
;
A
#
# COMPACT_ATOMS: atom_id res chain seq x y z
N MET A 1 -14.45 -34.47 21.89
CA MET A 1 -14.17 -33.97 20.52
C MET A 1 -13.71 -32.50 20.49
N THR A 2 -13.03 -32.01 21.53
CA THR A 2 -12.60 -30.60 21.68
C THR A 2 -11.08 -30.41 21.78
N THR A 3 -10.32 -31.49 21.80
CA THR A 3 -8.85 -31.47 21.91
C THR A 3 -8.17 -31.27 20.56
N PHE A 4 -8.72 -31.83 19.47
CA PHE A 4 -8.12 -31.74 18.14
C PHE A 4 -8.17 -30.32 17.56
N SER A 5 -9.30 -29.60 17.74
CA SER A 5 -9.42 -28.20 17.30
C SER A 5 -8.48 -27.26 18.08
N ASN A 6 -8.33 -27.46 19.39
CA ASN A 6 -7.44 -26.65 20.21
C ASN A 6 -5.96 -26.84 19.83
N VAL A 7 -5.54 -28.08 19.51
CA VAL A 7 -4.16 -28.35 19.07
C VAL A 7 -3.91 -27.72 17.69
N SER A 8 -4.85 -27.82 16.74
CA SER A 8 -4.72 -27.18 15.42
C SER A 8 -4.69 -25.65 15.50
N ILE A 9 -5.51 -25.02 16.37
CA ILE A 9 -5.50 -23.56 16.58
C ILE A 9 -4.18 -23.11 17.21
N THR A 10 -3.70 -23.84 18.22
CA THR A 10 -2.43 -23.52 18.90
C THR A 10 -1.24 -23.65 17.95
N PHE A 11 -1.23 -24.70 17.12
CA PHE A 11 -0.21 -24.90 16.10
C PHE A 11 -0.23 -23.80 15.03
N ALA A 12 -1.41 -23.41 14.54
CA ALA A 12 -1.56 -22.32 13.58
C ALA A 12 -1.09 -20.97 14.16
N PHE A 13 -1.41 -20.68 15.42
CA PHE A 13 -0.92 -19.48 16.11
C PHE A 13 0.60 -19.47 16.26
N TRP A 14 1.18 -20.61 16.63
CA TRP A 14 2.62 -20.77 16.78
C TRP A 14 3.38 -20.62 15.45
N LEU A 15 2.84 -21.18 14.37
CA LEU A 15 3.40 -21.05 13.02
C LEU A 15 3.34 -19.59 12.54
N ARG A 16 2.22 -18.89 12.79
CA ARG A 16 2.08 -17.46 12.48
C ARG A 16 3.11 -16.61 13.23
N GLY A 17 3.37 -16.93 14.50
CA GLY A 17 4.37 -16.24 15.31
C GLY A 17 5.78 -16.35 14.74
N GLN A 18 6.19 -17.55 14.31
CA GLN A 18 7.50 -17.76 13.68
C GLN A 18 7.64 -17.05 12.34
N TYR A 19 6.60 -17.10 11.50
CA TYR A 19 6.60 -16.41 10.23
C TYR A 19 6.77 -14.89 10.40
N LEU A 20 6.04 -14.28 11.35
CA LEU A 20 6.19 -12.85 11.65
C LEU A 20 7.58 -12.53 12.23
N ALA A 21 8.15 -13.41 13.06
CA ALA A 21 9.49 -13.24 13.59
C ALA A 21 10.55 -13.24 12.47
N LEU A 22 10.41 -14.14 11.50
CA LEU A 22 11.26 -14.22 10.32
C LEU A 22 11.11 -12.98 9.44
N ALA A 23 9.88 -12.59 9.09
CA ALA A 23 9.60 -11.40 8.29
C ALA A 23 10.14 -10.10 8.93
N ARG A 24 10.05 -9.98 10.27
CA ARG A 24 10.57 -8.82 11.01
C ARG A 24 12.09 -8.71 10.97
N GLY A 25 12.80 -9.84 10.90
CA GLY A 25 14.26 -9.89 10.88
C GLY A 25 14.88 -9.54 9.53
N LEU A 26 14.08 -9.38 8.47
CA LEU A 26 14.58 -9.04 7.14
C LEU A 26 15.05 -7.58 7.09
N GLU A 27 16.29 -7.41 6.65
CA GLU A 27 16.82 -6.14 6.17
C GLU A 27 16.21 -5.82 4.81
N ILE A 28 15.72 -4.59 4.66
CA ILE A 28 14.94 -4.16 3.50
C ILE A 28 15.63 -2.99 2.81
N GLU A 29 15.80 -3.13 1.51
CA GLU A 29 16.29 -2.10 0.60
C GLU A 29 15.18 -1.66 -0.36
N PHE A 30 15.25 -0.42 -0.86
CA PHE A 30 14.29 0.09 -1.82
C PHE A 30 14.85 0.03 -3.23
N SER A 31 14.05 -0.46 -4.18
CA SER A 31 14.36 -0.28 -5.59
C SER A 31 14.19 1.19 -5.99
N ALA A 32 14.98 1.64 -6.98
CA ALA A 32 14.87 3.00 -7.51
C ALA A 32 13.44 3.33 -8.00
N GLY A 33 12.74 2.35 -8.58
CA GLY A 33 11.34 2.50 -8.99
C GLY A 33 10.40 2.76 -7.81
N ALA A 34 10.55 2.01 -6.71
CA ALA A 34 9.74 2.20 -5.51
C ALA A 34 9.99 3.58 -4.87
N GLU A 35 11.25 4.01 -4.78
CA GLU A 35 11.59 5.34 -4.25
C GLU A 35 10.98 6.46 -5.10
N ARG A 36 11.10 6.34 -6.44
CA ARG A 36 10.52 7.30 -7.39
C ARG A 36 9.02 7.44 -7.17
N LEU A 37 8.30 6.33 -7.01
CA LEU A 37 6.86 6.33 -6.80
C LEU A 37 6.46 7.03 -5.49
N ILE A 38 7.10 6.67 -4.37
CA ILE A 38 6.77 7.25 -3.05
C ILE A 38 7.08 8.75 -3.03
N ARG A 39 8.25 9.16 -3.51
CA ARG A 39 8.65 10.58 -3.54
C ARG A 39 7.78 11.38 -4.50
N GLY A 40 7.57 10.88 -5.72
CA GLY A 40 6.74 11.53 -6.73
C GLY A 40 5.31 11.72 -6.26
N TYR A 41 4.71 10.67 -5.69
CA TYR A 41 3.38 10.78 -5.08
C TYR A 41 3.33 11.84 -3.99
N TYR A 42 4.27 11.82 -3.04
CA TYR A 42 4.29 12.79 -1.94
C TYR A 42 4.39 14.24 -2.45
N VAL A 43 5.25 14.49 -3.43
CA VAL A 43 5.40 15.83 -4.02
C VAL A 43 4.14 16.24 -4.77
N GLY A 44 3.65 15.40 -5.69
CA GLY A 44 2.46 15.70 -6.48
C GLY A 44 1.23 15.91 -5.59
N ALA A 45 1.05 15.06 -4.57
CA ALA A 45 -0.05 15.17 -3.62
C ALA A 45 0.05 16.44 -2.78
N ARG A 46 1.25 16.86 -2.38
CA ARG A 46 1.45 18.15 -1.67
C ARG A 46 1.16 19.36 -2.52
N ARG A 47 1.54 19.35 -3.81
CA ARG A 47 1.23 20.44 -4.73
C ARG A 47 -0.28 20.57 -4.89
N LEU A 48 -0.93 19.48 -5.29
CA LEU A 48 -2.36 19.47 -5.57
C LEU A 48 -3.22 19.77 -4.32
N ARG A 49 -2.82 19.26 -3.14
CA ARG A 49 -3.55 19.51 -1.89
C ARG A 49 -3.16 20.81 -1.17
N GLY A 50 -1.99 21.35 -1.45
CA GLY A 50 -1.53 22.64 -0.93
C GLY A 50 -2.18 23.83 -1.63
N ASP A 51 -2.51 23.66 -2.92
CA ASP A 51 -3.13 24.71 -3.75
C ASP A 51 -4.65 24.84 -3.52
N CYS A 52 -5.30 23.86 -2.88
CA CYS A 52 -6.72 23.95 -2.53
C CYS A 52 -6.93 24.55 -1.13
N VAL A 53 -7.78 25.57 -1.07
CA VAL A 53 -8.13 26.40 0.11
C VAL A 53 -8.71 25.59 1.29
N GLN A 54 -8.97 24.30 1.13
CA GLN A 54 -9.53 23.39 2.16
C GLN A 54 -8.57 22.27 2.64
N GLY A 55 -7.26 22.52 2.66
CA GLY A 55 -6.47 22.25 3.87
C GLY A 55 -6.27 20.80 4.35
N ALA A 56 -6.23 19.79 3.48
CA ALA A 56 -5.66 18.49 3.86
C ALA A 56 -4.19 18.42 3.43
N ALA A 57 -3.34 19.22 4.07
CA ALA A 57 -1.89 19.16 3.84
C ALA A 57 -1.40 17.74 4.12
N VAL A 58 -0.80 17.08 3.13
CA VAL A 58 -0.19 15.74 3.32
C VAL A 58 0.87 15.89 4.42
N PRO A 59 0.70 15.21 5.58
CA PRO A 59 1.60 15.41 6.69
C PRO A 59 3.00 14.94 6.31
N VAL A 60 4.03 15.57 6.85
CA VAL A 60 5.42 15.20 6.58
C VAL A 60 5.70 13.75 6.99
N THR A 61 4.96 13.25 7.99
CA THR A 61 5.01 11.85 8.42
C THR A 61 4.44 10.87 7.41
N ALA A 62 3.67 11.32 6.41
CA ALA A 62 3.09 10.44 5.40
C ALA A 62 4.16 9.68 4.62
N ILE A 63 5.29 10.32 4.29
CA ILE A 63 6.39 9.64 3.57
C ILE A 63 6.97 8.51 4.42
N HIS A 64 7.11 8.72 5.73
CA HIS A 64 7.59 7.70 6.66
C HIS A 64 6.56 6.56 6.78
N THR A 65 5.28 6.87 6.88
CA THR A 65 4.23 5.83 6.91
C THR A 65 4.22 5.02 5.62
N LEU A 66 4.31 5.67 4.46
CA LEU A 66 4.34 4.99 3.16
C LEU A 66 5.54 4.06 3.04
N THR A 67 6.74 4.50 3.43
CA THR A 67 7.94 3.63 3.40
C THR A 67 7.83 2.47 4.38
N GLN A 68 7.31 2.70 5.59
CA GLN A 68 7.10 1.61 6.55
C GLN A 68 6.07 0.58 6.05
N VAL A 69 4.96 1.03 5.46
CA VAL A 69 3.94 0.13 4.90
C VAL A 69 4.49 -0.65 3.71
N ALA A 70 5.16 0.02 2.76
CA ALA A 70 5.77 -0.64 1.61
C ALA A 70 6.85 -1.66 2.03
N SER A 71 7.71 -1.32 2.99
CA SER A 71 8.70 -2.25 3.54
C SER A 71 8.04 -3.45 4.24
N SER A 72 6.91 -3.23 4.91
CA SER A 72 6.14 -4.30 5.54
C SER A 72 5.55 -5.25 4.51
N HIS A 73 5.08 -4.75 3.36
CA HIS A 73 4.63 -5.60 2.25
C HIS A 73 5.76 -6.48 1.71
N ALA A 74 6.95 -5.91 1.48
CA ALA A 74 8.12 -6.69 1.05
C ALA A 74 8.51 -7.76 2.10
N ARG A 75 8.51 -7.40 3.40
CA ARG A 75 8.78 -8.34 4.51
C ARG A 75 7.79 -9.49 4.57
N LEU A 76 6.50 -9.20 4.43
CA LEU A 76 5.45 -10.24 4.38
C LEU A 76 5.59 -11.09 3.10
N ALA A 77 6.02 -10.52 1.99
CA ALA A 77 6.38 -11.30 0.81
C ALA A 77 7.71 -12.07 0.95
N LEU A 78 8.38 -12.02 2.11
CA LEU A 78 9.69 -12.61 2.37
C LEU A 78 10.78 -12.13 1.37
N ARG A 79 10.62 -10.90 0.86
CA ARG A 79 11.57 -10.23 -0.02
C ARG A 79 12.40 -9.23 0.78
N ASN A 80 13.65 -9.05 0.34
CA ASN A 80 14.57 -8.04 0.87
C ASN A 80 14.54 -6.72 0.09
N ILE A 81 13.85 -6.67 -1.06
CA ILE A 81 13.76 -5.48 -1.91
C ILE A 81 12.30 -5.05 -2.01
N VAL A 82 12.05 -3.77 -1.75
CA VAL A 82 10.76 -3.11 -2.02
C VAL A 82 10.63 -2.84 -3.51
N GLU A 83 9.63 -3.44 -4.12
CA GLU A 83 9.33 -3.29 -5.54
C GLU A 83 8.30 -2.18 -5.79
N PRO A 84 8.16 -1.68 -7.03
CA PRO A 84 7.17 -0.66 -7.38
C PRO A 84 5.74 -1.01 -6.94
N TRP A 85 5.38 -2.30 -6.96
CA TRP A 85 4.06 -2.79 -6.54
C TRP A 85 3.80 -2.62 -5.05
N ASP A 86 4.83 -2.77 -4.20
CA ASP A 86 4.72 -2.55 -2.75
C ASP A 86 4.48 -1.07 -2.44
N ALA A 87 5.19 -0.20 -3.15
CA ALA A 87 5.01 1.24 -3.07
C ALA A 87 3.62 1.66 -3.56
N ALA A 88 3.16 1.13 -4.69
CA ALA A 88 1.83 1.38 -5.22
C ALA A 88 0.74 0.91 -4.25
N ALA A 89 0.87 -0.29 -3.66
CA ALA A 89 -0.07 -0.78 -2.66
C ALA A 89 -0.13 0.12 -1.42
N ALA A 90 1.02 0.61 -0.92
CA ALA A 90 1.06 1.54 0.20
C ALA A 90 0.37 2.88 -0.12
N ILE A 91 0.59 3.41 -1.32
CA ILE A 91 -0.04 4.66 -1.78
C ILE A 91 -1.55 4.48 -1.97
N LEU A 92 -1.97 3.38 -2.58
CA LEU A 92 -3.39 3.02 -2.74
C LEU A 92 -4.08 3.00 -1.38
N LEU A 93 -3.51 2.30 -0.39
CA LEU A 93 -4.06 2.22 0.97
C LEU A 93 -4.14 3.62 1.62
N CYS A 94 -3.12 4.46 1.40
CA CYS A 94 -3.10 5.82 1.92
C CYS A 94 -4.24 6.66 1.31
N GLU A 95 -4.41 6.59 -0.01
CA GLU A 95 -5.49 7.29 -0.72
C GLU A 95 -6.88 6.80 -0.33
N GLU A 96 -7.06 5.49 -0.12
CA GLU A 96 -8.30 4.94 0.41
C GLU A 96 -8.60 5.45 1.83
N GLY A 97 -7.59 5.51 2.69
CA GLY A 97 -7.72 6.08 4.03
C GLY A 97 -8.07 7.56 4.01
N LEU A 98 -7.46 8.34 3.11
CA LEU A 98 -7.76 9.76 2.93
C LEU A 98 -9.16 9.97 2.34
N ALA A 99 -9.57 9.15 1.37
CA ALA A 99 -10.92 9.16 0.81
C ALA A 99 -11.98 8.84 1.87
N SER A 100 -11.69 7.86 2.73
CA SER A 100 -12.60 7.49 3.82
C SER A 100 -12.73 8.61 4.86
N HIS A 101 -11.66 9.34 5.15
CA HIS A 101 -11.66 10.40 6.16
C HIS A 101 -12.20 11.74 5.66
N PHE A 102 -11.85 12.14 4.44
CA PHE A 102 -12.18 13.45 3.87
C PHE A 102 -13.25 13.40 2.77
N GLY A 103 -13.68 12.21 2.33
CA GLY A 103 -14.65 12.02 1.27
C GLY A 103 -14.11 12.18 -0.15
N TYR A 104 -12.80 12.37 -0.32
CA TYR A 104 -12.17 12.59 -1.63
C TYR A 104 -10.77 11.94 -1.73
N SER A 105 -10.47 11.35 -2.89
CA SER A 105 -9.14 10.86 -3.27
C SER A 105 -8.65 11.61 -4.51
N LEU A 106 -7.33 11.84 -4.60
CA LEU A 106 -6.70 12.45 -5.77
C LEU A 106 -6.93 11.64 -7.05
N PHE A 107 -7.06 10.33 -6.92
CA PHE A 107 -7.29 9.41 -8.03
C PHE A 107 -8.78 9.12 -8.27
N GLN A 108 -9.68 9.82 -7.57
CA GLN A 108 -11.13 9.60 -7.66
C GLN A 108 -11.54 8.14 -7.52
N MET A 109 -10.78 7.36 -6.74
CA MET A 109 -11.08 5.95 -6.55
C MET A 109 -12.32 5.80 -5.68
N PRO A 110 -13.33 5.03 -6.12
CA PRO A 110 -14.45 4.69 -5.25
C PRO A 110 -13.91 3.91 -4.05
N PRO A 111 -14.46 4.11 -2.83
CA PRO A 111 -14.04 3.35 -1.67
C PRO A 111 -14.22 1.86 -1.94
N THR A 112 -13.17 1.07 -1.74
CA THR A 112 -13.25 -0.38 -1.90
C THR A 112 -14.30 -0.93 -0.93
N PRO A 113 -15.28 -1.72 -1.41
CA PRO A 113 -16.28 -2.30 -0.52
C PRO A 113 -15.57 -3.17 0.53
N HIS A 114 -15.99 -3.03 1.78
CA HIS A 114 -15.48 -3.87 2.86
C HIS A 114 -15.74 -5.34 2.56
N LEU A 115 -14.74 -6.18 2.84
CA LEU A 115 -14.84 -7.62 2.61
C LEU A 115 -15.99 -8.21 3.44
N SER A 116 -16.97 -8.75 2.75
CA SER A 116 -18.07 -9.51 3.32
C SER A 116 -17.61 -10.93 3.61
N ALA A 117 -18.17 -11.57 4.65
CA ALA A 117 -17.87 -12.98 4.94
C ALA A 117 -18.22 -13.94 3.78
N SER A 118 -19.03 -13.48 2.82
CA SER A 118 -19.43 -14.20 1.61
C SER A 118 -18.57 -13.90 0.38
N ASP A 119 -17.56 -13.01 0.49
CA ASP A 119 -16.77 -12.62 -0.67
C ASP A 119 -15.84 -13.74 -1.12
N ASP A 120 -15.83 -13.99 -2.43
CA ASP A 120 -14.98 -14.99 -3.04
C ASP A 120 -13.52 -14.55 -2.98
N LEU A 121 -12.70 -15.31 -2.25
CA LEU A 121 -11.26 -15.08 -2.11
C LEU A 121 -10.56 -15.03 -3.48
N HIS A 122 -11.08 -15.76 -4.47
CA HIS A 122 -10.54 -15.73 -5.83
C HIS A 122 -10.78 -14.38 -6.54
N GLY A 123 -11.84 -13.67 -6.20
CA GLY A 123 -12.07 -12.29 -6.69
C GLY A 123 -11.11 -11.29 -6.05
N LEU A 124 -10.75 -11.52 -4.79
CA LEU A 124 -9.91 -10.63 -3.98
C LEU A 124 -8.41 -10.79 -4.26
N VAL A 125 -7.94 -12.03 -4.44
CA VAL A 125 -6.50 -12.36 -4.59
C VAL A 125 -6.17 -12.86 -5.99
N GLY A 126 -7.16 -12.93 -6.90
CA GLY A 126 -6.98 -13.40 -8.27
C GLY A 126 -6.76 -12.29 -9.29
N ARG A 127 -6.78 -12.68 -10.57
CA ARG A 127 -6.46 -11.84 -11.74
C ARG A 127 -7.13 -10.45 -11.75
N LYS A 128 -8.37 -10.35 -11.29
CA LYS A 128 -9.08 -9.05 -11.25
C LYS A 128 -8.39 -8.04 -10.33
N ASN A 129 -7.85 -8.50 -9.21
CA ASN A 129 -7.07 -7.67 -8.30
C ASN A 129 -5.74 -7.26 -8.93
N ASP A 130 -5.06 -8.18 -9.61
CA ASP A 130 -3.82 -7.88 -10.34
C ASP A 130 -4.06 -6.82 -11.42
N GLU A 131 -5.11 -6.97 -12.23
CA GLU A 131 -5.52 -5.99 -13.24
C GLU A 131 -5.85 -4.63 -12.63
N ARG A 132 -6.51 -4.61 -11.46
CA ARG A 132 -6.80 -3.38 -10.73
C ARG A 132 -5.50 -2.70 -10.27
N MET A 133 -4.57 -3.46 -9.70
CA MET A 133 -3.28 -2.95 -9.24
C MET A 133 -2.43 -2.42 -10.41
N MET A 134 -2.42 -3.11 -11.55
CA MET A 134 -1.75 -2.63 -12.77
C MET A 134 -2.33 -1.32 -13.28
N LYS A 135 -3.67 -1.18 -13.31
CA LYS A 135 -4.33 0.07 -13.70
C LYS A 135 -3.97 1.20 -12.73
N PHE A 136 -3.98 0.93 -11.43
CA PHE A 136 -3.62 1.93 -10.43
C PHE A 136 -2.16 2.36 -10.56
N LEU A 137 -1.23 1.42 -10.72
CA LEU A 137 0.18 1.74 -10.92
C LEU A 137 0.36 2.67 -12.13
N LYS A 138 -0.30 2.36 -13.26
CA LYS A 138 -0.24 3.22 -14.44
C LYS A 138 -0.77 4.63 -14.16
N GLN A 139 -1.93 4.74 -13.51
CA GLN A 139 -2.49 6.05 -13.13
C GLN A 139 -1.56 6.84 -12.20
N LEU A 140 -0.86 6.14 -11.29
CA LEU A 140 0.11 6.73 -10.40
C LEU A 140 1.34 7.23 -11.16
N GLU A 141 1.84 6.48 -12.14
CA GLU A 141 2.95 6.90 -12.99
C GLU A 141 2.59 8.14 -13.82
N ASP A 142 1.43 8.13 -14.47
CA ASP A 142 0.90 9.27 -15.23
C ASP A 142 0.76 10.51 -14.32
N PHE A 143 0.25 10.33 -13.10
CA PHE A 143 0.15 11.40 -12.11
C PHE A 143 1.53 11.97 -11.74
N ILE A 144 2.50 11.11 -11.47
CA ILE A 144 3.86 11.55 -11.10
C ILE A 144 4.48 12.31 -12.26
N GLU A 145 4.32 11.87 -13.51
CA GLU A 145 4.85 12.56 -14.68
C GLU A 145 4.27 13.97 -14.81
N VAL A 146 2.95 14.12 -14.66
CA VAL A 146 2.26 15.41 -14.75
C VAL A 146 2.67 16.37 -13.63
N TYR A 147 2.76 15.90 -12.38
CA TYR A 147 2.94 16.77 -11.21
C TYR A 147 4.37 16.84 -10.68
N THR A 148 5.28 16.02 -11.20
CA THR A 148 6.69 15.93 -10.78
C THR A 148 7.66 16.15 -11.94
N GLY A 149 7.18 16.30 -13.20
CA GLY A 149 8.00 16.45 -14.41
C GLY A 149 9.03 17.60 -14.39
N ASP A 150 8.88 18.57 -13.47
CA ASP A 150 9.86 19.64 -13.23
C ASP A 150 11.01 19.27 -12.27
N ILE A 151 10.98 18.09 -11.66
CA ILE A 151 12.02 17.63 -10.70
C ILE A 151 12.88 16.59 -11.43
N SER A 152 13.66 17.08 -12.39
CA SER A 152 14.84 16.39 -12.88
C SER A 152 16.03 16.77 -12.00
N VAL A 153 16.32 15.92 -11.01
CA VAL A 153 17.63 15.88 -10.34
C VAL A 153 18.06 14.43 -10.20
#